data_AF-A0A7V5YFN4-F1
#
_entry.id   AF-A0A7V5YFN4-F1
#
_cell.length_a   1.000
_cell.length_b   1.000
_cell.length_c   1.000
_cell.angle_alpha   90.00
_cell.angle_beta   90.00
_cell.angle_gamma   90.00
#
_symmetry.space_group_name_H-M   'P 1'
#
loop_
_entity.id
_entity.type
_entity.pdbx_description
1 polymer ?
#
loop_
_entity_poly.entity_id
_entity_poly.type
_entity_poly.pdbx_seq_one_letter_code
_entity_poly.pdbx_strand_id
1 'polypeptide(L)'
;MAQALVAIGVHLGRKITALITDMSQPLGHMVGNALEVREAIDTLKGHGPHDLEDLCCALGAELVLFSGGQISDHSQAVEHLRKLLHDGSALEKFVQMVKNQGGDPAVVDDLDLLPTAGKQIDVPAPQSGIVANLDALSIGRAANLLGPVASPRTM
;
A
#
# COMPACT_ATOMS: atom_id res chain seq x y z
N MET A 1 15.61 14.38 7.54
CA MET A 1 15.84 13.55 6.34
C MET A 1 15.02 14.02 5.14
N ALA A 2 13.68 14.11 5.24
CA ALA A 2 12.81 14.56 4.15
C ALA A 2 13.25 15.87 3.47
N GLN A 3 13.51 16.93 4.25
CA GLN A 3 13.96 18.22 3.73
C GLN A 3 15.25 18.12 2.87
N ALA A 4 16.18 17.25 3.25
CA ALA A 4 17.42 17.06 2.50
C ALA A 4 17.16 16.37 1.15
N LEU A 5 16.31 15.35 1.11
CA LEU A 5 15.93 14.66 -0.14
C LEU A 5 15.19 15.60 -1.09
N VAL A 6 14.29 16.43 -0.57
CA VAL A 6 13.60 17.48 -1.34
C VAL A 6 14.61 18.46 -1.94
N ALA A 7 15.51 19.00 -1.10
CA ALA A 7 16.52 19.97 -1.55
C ALA A 7 17.43 19.39 -2.66
N ILE A 8 17.88 18.15 -2.51
CA ILE A 8 18.72 17.47 -3.51
C ILE A 8 17.97 17.34 -4.84
N GLY A 9 16.74 16.81 -4.82
CA GLY A 9 16.02 16.59 -6.07
C GLY A 9 15.59 17.88 -6.77
N VAL A 10 15.26 18.93 -6.01
CA VAL A 10 15.04 20.28 -6.56
C VAL A 10 16.31 20.82 -7.22
N HIS A 11 17.48 20.63 -6.60
CA HIS A 11 18.75 21.01 -7.20
C HIS A 11 19.05 20.25 -8.50
N LEU A 12 18.55 19.01 -8.63
CA LEU A 12 18.62 18.20 -9.85
C LEU A 12 17.50 18.51 -10.87
N GLY A 13 16.73 19.59 -10.66
CA GLY A 13 15.67 20.02 -11.57
C GLY A 13 14.43 19.11 -11.57
N ARG A 14 14.19 18.36 -10.48
CA ARG A 14 13.01 17.50 -10.31
C ARG A 14 11.99 18.15 -9.39
N LYS A 15 10.69 17.98 -9.71
CA LYS A 15 9.60 18.29 -8.76
C LYS A 15 9.61 17.21 -7.68
N ILE A 16 9.83 17.58 -6.43
CA ILE A 16 9.89 16.67 -5.28
C ILE A 16 9.08 17.25 -4.14
N THR A 17 8.33 16.39 -3.48
CA THR A 17 7.59 16.65 -2.23
C THR A 17 7.85 15.48 -1.28
N ALA A 18 7.53 15.66 0.00
CA ALA A 18 7.70 14.61 1.00
C ALA A 18 6.63 14.70 2.07
N LEU A 19 6.03 13.56 2.40
CA LEU A 19 5.11 13.41 3.53
C LEU A 19 5.86 12.69 4.66
N ILE A 20 5.62 13.14 5.89
CA ILE A 20 6.05 12.40 7.10
C ILE A 20 4.83 11.62 7.58
N THR A 21 4.92 10.30 7.53
CA THR A 21 3.83 9.38 7.82
C THR A 21 4.16 8.55 9.05
N ASP A 22 3.14 8.16 9.81
CA ASP A 22 3.36 7.25 10.93
C ASP A 22 3.73 5.85 10.42
N MET A 23 4.68 5.23 11.10
CA MET A 23 5.15 3.86 10.87
C MET A 23 5.35 3.12 12.20
N SER A 24 4.74 3.64 13.28
CA SER A 24 4.80 3.00 14.60
C SER A 24 4.09 1.64 14.61
N GLN A 25 3.04 1.53 13.79
CA GLN A 25 2.27 0.33 13.52
C GLN A 25 2.30 -0.02 12.02
N PRO A 26 2.02 -1.28 11.64
CA PRO A 26 1.83 -1.64 10.23
C PRO A 26 0.75 -0.77 9.60
N LEU A 27 0.98 -0.35 8.36
CA LEU A 27 -0.03 0.28 7.53
C LEU A 27 -0.99 -0.81 7.03
N GLY A 28 -2.30 -0.57 7.14
CA GLY A 28 -3.30 -1.55 6.76
C GLY A 28 -3.34 -2.76 7.71
N HIS A 29 -3.82 -3.90 7.22
CA HIS A 29 -4.05 -5.09 8.05
C HIS A 29 -3.14 -6.28 7.69
N MET A 30 -2.58 -6.29 6.48
CA MET A 30 -1.83 -7.41 5.92
C MET A 30 -0.35 -7.09 5.77
N VAL A 31 0.50 -7.99 6.26
CA VAL A 31 1.97 -7.89 6.14
C VAL A 31 2.50 -9.17 5.49
N GLY A 32 3.20 -9.05 4.35
CA GLY A 32 3.73 -10.18 3.59
C GLY A 32 3.80 -9.90 2.08
N ASN A 33 3.68 -10.94 1.25
CA ASN A 33 3.71 -10.75 -0.22
C ASN A 33 2.31 -10.86 -0.82
N ALA A 34 1.78 -12.08 -0.93
CA ALA A 34 0.47 -12.34 -1.50
C ALA A 34 -0.67 -11.73 -0.67
N LEU A 35 -0.47 -11.61 0.65
CA LEU A 35 -1.42 -10.93 1.54
C LEU A 35 -1.50 -9.42 1.21
N GLU A 36 -0.37 -8.75 1.02
CA GLU A 36 -0.37 -7.31 0.65
C GLU A 36 -0.99 -7.07 -0.74
N VAL A 37 -0.78 -7.99 -1.69
CA VAL A 37 -1.45 -7.92 -3.01
C VAL A 37 -2.96 -8.07 -2.87
N ARG A 38 -3.42 -8.95 -1.97
CA ARG A 38 -4.85 -9.14 -1.67
C ARG A 38 -5.46 -7.85 -1.13
N GLU A 39 -4.84 -7.26 -0.11
CA GLU A 39 -5.29 -6.00 0.48
C GLU A 39 -5.27 -4.83 -0.51
N ALA A 40 -4.27 -4.78 -1.40
CA ALA A 40 -4.21 -3.79 -2.46
C ALA A 40 -5.39 -3.95 -3.45
N ILE A 41 -5.74 -5.18 -3.85
CA ILE A 41 -6.90 -5.44 -4.72
C ILE A 41 -8.20 -5.06 -4.01
N ASP A 42 -8.35 -5.41 -2.72
CA ASP A 42 -9.53 -5.03 -1.93
C ASP A 42 -9.66 -3.52 -1.79
N THR A 43 -8.55 -2.81 -1.60
CA THR A 43 -8.50 -1.33 -1.59
C THR A 43 -8.92 -0.74 -2.93
N LEU A 44 -8.44 -1.30 -4.05
CA LEU A 44 -8.84 -0.89 -5.39
C LEU A 44 -10.31 -1.21 -5.73
N LYS A 45 -10.95 -2.10 -4.96
CA LYS A 45 -12.39 -2.39 -5.02
C LYS A 45 -13.22 -1.52 -4.05
N GLY A 46 -12.59 -0.64 -3.27
CA GLY A 46 -13.25 0.20 -2.27
C GLY A 46 -13.55 -0.49 -0.94
N HIS A 47 -12.90 -1.63 -0.65
CA HIS A 47 -13.10 -2.43 0.57
C HIS A 47 -11.83 -2.50 1.45
N GLY A 48 -10.84 -1.64 1.19
CA GLY A 48 -9.55 -1.66 1.88
C GLY A 48 -9.56 -0.96 3.24
N PRO A 49 -8.45 -1.06 4.00
CA PRO A 49 -8.26 -0.29 5.22
C PRO A 49 -8.22 1.23 4.94
N HIS A 50 -8.88 2.01 5.80
CA HIS A 50 -8.99 3.46 5.62
C HIS A 50 -7.64 4.18 5.67
N ASP A 51 -6.71 3.73 6.53
CA ASP A 51 -5.38 4.31 6.66
C ASP A 51 -4.53 4.11 5.39
N LEU A 52 -4.64 2.94 4.76
CA LEU A 52 -4.00 2.66 3.47
C LEU A 52 -4.60 3.52 2.35
N GLU A 53 -5.93 3.61 2.26
CA GLU A 53 -6.61 4.46 1.27
C GLU A 53 -6.22 5.94 1.44
N ASP A 54 -6.26 6.45 2.66
CA ASP A 54 -5.95 7.84 2.98
C ASP A 54 -4.51 8.18 2.62
N LEU A 55 -3.55 7.32 2.96
CA LEU A 55 -2.15 7.54 2.60
C LEU A 55 -1.93 7.46 1.09
N CYS A 56 -2.53 6.48 0.40
CA CYS A 56 -2.44 6.39 -1.06
C CYS A 56 -3.01 7.63 -1.76
N CYS A 57 -4.15 8.14 -1.29
CA CYS A 57 -4.75 9.35 -1.84
C CYS A 57 -3.91 10.59 -1.55
N ALA A 58 -3.33 10.72 -0.35
CA ALA A 58 -2.46 11.84 0.00
C ALA A 58 -1.18 11.86 -0.86
N LEU A 59 -0.52 10.71 -1.03
CA LEU A 59 0.65 10.58 -1.90
C LEU A 59 0.30 10.81 -3.37
N GLY A 60 -0.83 10.25 -3.83
CA GLY A 60 -1.30 10.42 -5.20
C GLY A 60 -1.68 11.87 -5.51
N ALA A 61 -2.25 12.61 -4.55
CA ALA A 61 -2.63 14.01 -4.74
C ALA A 61 -1.43 14.88 -5.11
N GLU A 62 -0.29 14.69 -4.43
CA GLU A 62 0.96 15.37 -4.76
C GLU A 62 1.41 15.08 -6.21
N LEU A 63 1.26 13.84 -6.67
CA LEU A 63 1.58 13.46 -8.06
C LEU A 63 0.62 14.10 -9.07
N VAL A 64 -0.68 14.18 -8.74
CA VAL A 64 -1.68 14.89 -9.55
C VAL A 64 -1.30 16.35 -9.70
N LEU A 65 -0.93 17.03 -8.60
CA LEU A 65 -0.49 18.42 -8.65
C LEU A 65 0.80 18.60 -9.48
N PHE A 66 1.72 17.64 -9.42
CA PHE A 66 2.94 17.66 -10.24
C PHE A 66 2.70 17.47 -11.73
N SER A 67 1.63 16.77 -12.11
CA SER A 67 1.27 16.54 -13.53
C SER A 67 1.00 17.85 -14.29
N GLY A 68 0.63 18.93 -13.60
CA GLY A 68 0.26 20.20 -14.22
C GLY A 68 -1.07 20.13 -15.00
N GLY A 69 -1.92 19.16 -14.66
CA GLY A 69 -3.25 19.00 -15.23
C GLY A 69 -4.26 20.04 -14.71
N GLN A 70 -5.54 19.71 -14.83
CA GLN A 70 -6.64 20.63 -14.49
C GLN A 70 -6.85 20.80 -12.97
N ILE A 71 -6.40 19.84 -12.17
CA ILE A 71 -6.56 19.86 -10.72
C ILE A 71 -5.33 20.52 -10.09
N SER A 72 -5.53 21.65 -9.43
CA SER A 72 -4.48 22.44 -8.77
C SER A 72 -4.66 22.57 -7.25
N ASP A 73 -5.74 22.02 -6.70
CA ASP A 73 -6.02 22.00 -5.27
C ASP A 73 -5.85 20.59 -4.69
N HIS A 74 -5.19 20.49 -3.54
CA HIS A 74 -4.89 19.20 -2.91
C HIS A 74 -6.17 18.47 -2.48
N SER A 75 -7.15 19.18 -1.91
CA SER A 75 -8.40 18.55 -1.47
C SER A 75 -9.18 17.98 -2.65
N GLN A 76 -9.25 18.73 -3.75
CA GLN A 76 -9.86 18.25 -5.00
C GLN A 76 -9.11 17.05 -5.60
N ALA A 77 -7.77 17.02 -5.51
CA ALA A 77 -6.97 15.89 -5.97
C ALA A 77 -7.25 14.62 -5.16
N VAL A 78 -7.33 14.73 -3.83
CA VAL A 78 -7.69 13.60 -2.96
C VAL A 78 -9.10 13.09 -3.27
N GLU A 79 -10.08 13.99 -3.39
CA GLU A 79 -11.46 13.61 -3.72
C GLU A 79 -11.56 12.92 -5.09
N HIS A 80 -10.83 13.45 -6.08
CA HIS A 80 -10.75 12.85 -7.41
C HIS A 80 -10.18 11.43 -7.37
N LEU A 81 -9.10 11.20 -6.61
CA LEU A 81 -8.49 9.88 -6.47
C LEU A 81 -9.40 8.89 -5.76
N ARG A 82 -10.06 9.30 -4.67
CA ARG A 82 -11.07 8.47 -4.00
C ARG A 82 -12.17 8.07 -4.97
N LYS A 83 -12.67 9.01 -5.79
CA LYS A 83 -13.67 8.68 -6.81
C LYS A 83 -13.18 7.58 -7.76
N LEU A 84 -11.93 7.66 -8.24
CA LEU A 84 -11.35 6.65 -9.13
C LEU A 84 -11.16 5.28 -8.46
N LEU A 85 -10.94 5.23 -7.15
CA LEU A 85 -10.94 3.99 -6.37
C LEU A 85 -12.33 3.37 -6.30
N HIS A 86 -13.35 4.20 -6.04
CA HIS A 86 -14.73 3.74 -5.81
C HIS A 86 -15.55 3.53 -7.08
N ASP A 87 -15.14 4.09 -8.23
CA ASP A 87 -15.83 3.92 -9.52
C ASP A 87 -15.29 2.78 -10.39
N GLY A 88 -14.25 2.07 -9.91
CA GLY A 88 -13.63 0.92 -10.59
C GLY A 88 -12.53 1.29 -11.58
N SER A 89 -12.33 2.58 -11.90
CA SER A 89 -11.30 3.01 -12.87
C SER A 89 -9.89 2.62 -12.44
N ALA A 90 -9.59 2.72 -11.13
CA ALA A 90 -8.29 2.32 -10.58
C ALA A 90 -8.05 0.81 -10.72
N LEU A 91 -9.08 0.00 -10.46
CA LEU A 91 -9.02 -1.46 -10.60
C LEU A 91 -8.81 -1.89 -12.05
N GLU A 92 -9.51 -1.26 -12.99
CA GLU A 92 -9.33 -1.52 -14.43
C GLU A 92 -7.89 -1.24 -14.87
N LYS A 93 -7.29 -0.15 -14.38
CA LYS A 93 -5.88 0.17 -14.66
C LYS A 93 -4.92 -0.84 -14.05
N PHE A 94 -5.20 -1.32 -12.85
CA PHE A 94 -4.43 -2.39 -12.24
C PHE A 94 -4.50 -3.69 -13.07
N VAL A 95 -5.70 -4.11 -13.50
CA VAL A 95 -5.88 -5.28 -14.38
C VAL A 95 -5.08 -5.13 -15.68
N GLN A 96 -5.12 -3.94 -16.29
CA GLN A 96 -4.32 -3.64 -17.48
C GLN A 96 -2.82 -3.74 -17.20
N MET A 97 -2.35 -3.21 -16.07
CA MET A 97 -0.95 -3.28 -15.66
C MET A 97 -0.47 -4.72 -15.46
N VAL A 98 -1.27 -5.57 -14.82
CA VAL A 98 -0.97 -7.00 -14.60
C VAL A 98 -0.85 -7.73 -15.93
N LYS A 99 -1.84 -7.58 -16.83
CA LYS A 99 -1.83 -8.20 -18.17
C LYS A 99 -0.60 -7.79 -18.98
N ASN A 100 -0.27 -6.51 -18.97
CA ASN A 100 0.85 -5.97 -19.75
C ASN A 100 2.23 -6.49 -19.29
N GLN A 101 2.32 -7.01 -18.07
CA GLN A 101 3.54 -7.61 -17.52
C GLN A 101 3.50 -9.15 -17.52
N GLY A 102 2.49 -9.76 -18.16
CA GLY A 102 2.35 -11.20 -18.28
C GLY A 102 1.79 -11.92 -17.05
N GLY A 103 1.21 -11.18 -16.09
CA GLY A 103 0.51 -11.76 -14.95
C GLY A 103 -0.91 -12.23 -15.29
N ASP A 104 -1.49 -13.04 -14.41
CA ASP A 104 -2.87 -13.50 -14.54
C ASP A 104 -3.84 -12.46 -13.93
N PRO A 105 -4.68 -11.78 -14.73
CA PRO A 105 -5.66 -10.82 -14.23
C PRO A 105 -6.81 -11.47 -13.46
N ALA A 106 -7.04 -12.79 -13.61
CA ALA A 106 -8.14 -13.48 -12.95
C ALA A 106 -8.02 -13.41 -11.41
N VAL A 107 -6.81 -13.16 -10.89
CA VAL A 107 -6.56 -12.93 -9.45
C VAL A 107 -7.39 -11.78 -8.88
N VAL A 108 -7.80 -10.82 -9.72
CA VAL A 108 -8.64 -9.70 -9.29
C VAL A 108 -10.06 -10.16 -9.01
N ASP A 109 -10.58 -11.13 -9.74
CA ASP A 109 -11.93 -11.68 -9.55
C ASP A 109 -11.92 -12.83 -8.52
N ASP A 110 -10.86 -13.63 -8.51
CA ASP A 110 -10.65 -14.76 -7.62
C ASP A 110 -9.31 -14.63 -6.87
N LEU A 111 -9.38 -14.10 -5.65
CA LEU A 111 -8.22 -13.88 -4.78
C LEU A 111 -7.60 -15.20 -4.28
N ASP A 112 -8.28 -16.34 -4.40
CA ASP A 112 -7.75 -17.65 -3.98
C ASP A 112 -6.71 -18.19 -4.98
N LEU A 113 -6.63 -17.59 -6.16
CA LEU A 113 -5.53 -17.81 -7.12
C LEU A 113 -4.17 -17.29 -6.58
N LEU A 114 -4.18 -16.39 -5.59
CA LEU A 114 -2.96 -15.95 -4.92
C LEU A 114 -2.43 -17.05 -3.98
N PRO A 115 -1.09 -17.20 -3.84
CA PRO A 115 -0.50 -18.16 -2.93
C PRO A 115 -1.02 -18.01 -1.50
N THR A 116 -1.46 -19.13 -0.92
CA THR A 116 -1.97 -19.20 0.45
C THR A 116 -1.10 -20.13 1.29
N ALA A 117 -0.88 -19.77 2.56
CA ALA A 117 -0.13 -20.60 3.49
C ALA A 117 -0.91 -21.89 3.82
N GLY A 118 -0.22 -23.05 3.77
CA GLY A 118 -0.84 -24.34 4.09
C GLY A 118 -1.22 -24.52 5.57
N LYS A 119 -0.80 -23.61 6.45
CA LYS A 119 -1.21 -23.54 7.86
C LYS A 119 -1.41 -22.08 8.25
N GLN A 120 -2.49 -21.81 8.97
CA GLN A 120 -2.82 -20.51 9.55
C GLN A 120 -3.07 -20.73 11.05
N ILE A 121 -2.49 -19.87 11.88
CA ILE A 121 -2.56 -19.98 13.34
C ILE A 121 -2.92 -18.61 13.89
N ASP A 122 -4.05 -18.53 14.58
CA ASP A 122 -4.48 -17.30 15.25
C ASP A 122 -3.70 -17.08 16.55
N VAL A 123 -3.38 -15.82 16.84
CA VAL A 123 -2.76 -15.40 18.10
C VAL A 123 -3.77 -14.56 18.89
N PRO A 124 -4.58 -15.18 19.76
CA PRO A 124 -5.60 -14.46 20.52
C PRO A 124 -4.98 -13.58 21.60
N ALA A 125 -5.65 -12.48 21.93
CA ALA A 125 -5.26 -11.65 23.06
C ALA A 125 -5.38 -12.44 24.39
N PRO A 126 -4.40 -12.35 25.30
CA PRO A 126 -4.44 -13.10 26.56
C PRO A 126 -5.49 -12.57 27.55
N GLN A 127 -6.00 -11.35 27.34
CA GLN A 127 -7.00 -10.70 28.18
C GLN A 127 -7.78 -9.65 27.38
N SER A 128 -8.98 -9.29 27.84
CA SER A 128 -9.77 -8.19 27.29
C SER A 128 -9.11 -6.83 27.56
N GLY A 129 -9.23 -5.89 26.62
CA GLY A 129 -8.68 -4.55 26.75
C GLY A 129 -8.76 -3.74 25.45
N ILE A 130 -7.93 -2.70 25.37
CA ILE A 130 -7.77 -1.85 24.17
C ILE A 130 -6.32 -1.99 23.72
N VAL A 131 -6.09 -2.11 22.41
CA VAL A 131 -4.75 -2.16 21.82
C VAL A 131 -4.09 -0.79 22.03
N ALA A 132 -3.03 -0.75 22.83
CA ALA A 132 -2.29 0.48 23.11
C ALA A 132 -1.12 0.72 22.15
N ASN A 133 -0.55 -0.35 21.58
CA ASN A 133 0.55 -0.30 20.63
C ASN A 133 0.61 -1.59 19.80
N LEU A 134 1.02 -1.47 18.54
CA LEU A 134 1.32 -2.57 17.62
C LEU A 134 2.70 -2.31 17.04
N ASP A 135 3.75 -2.91 17.61
CA ASP A 135 5.13 -2.68 17.16
C ASP A 135 5.35 -3.23 15.74
N ALA A 136 5.38 -2.33 14.76
CA ALA A 136 5.59 -2.63 13.35
C ALA A 136 6.90 -3.39 13.08
N LEU A 137 7.98 -3.06 13.80
CA LEU A 137 9.27 -3.70 13.61
C LEU A 137 9.24 -5.16 14.07
N SER A 138 8.60 -5.41 15.21
CA SER A 138 8.43 -6.77 15.73
C SER A 138 7.56 -7.62 14.80
N ILE A 139 6.47 -7.06 14.28
CA ILE A 139 5.61 -7.73 13.29
C ILE A 139 6.38 -8.01 11.99
N GLY A 140 7.10 -7.05 11.45
CA GLY A 140 7.92 -7.24 10.24
C GLY A 140 9.02 -8.28 10.41
N ARG A 141 9.63 -8.37 11.61
CA ARG A 141 10.59 -9.45 11.93
C ARG A 141 9.91 -10.81 11.99
N ALA A 142 8.74 -10.91 12.63
CA ALA A 142 7.96 -12.14 12.67
C ALA A 142 7.56 -12.59 11.26
N ALA A 143 7.07 -11.67 10.43
CA ALA A 143 6.79 -11.93 9.03
C ALA A 143 8.03 -12.50 8.32
N ASN A 144 9.19 -11.83 8.40
CA ASN A 144 10.44 -12.31 7.79
C ASN A 144 10.83 -13.74 8.21
N LEU A 145 10.67 -14.09 9.49
CA LEU A 145 10.95 -15.44 9.99
C LEU A 145 10.02 -16.51 9.41
N LEU A 146 8.80 -16.13 9.01
CA LEU A 146 7.81 -17.02 8.36
C LEU A 146 8.07 -17.23 6.86
N GLY A 147 9.06 -16.57 6.26
CA GLY A 147 9.53 -16.81 4.89
C GLY A 147 8.95 -15.98 3.72
N PRO A 148 8.47 -14.73 3.87
CA PRO A 148 8.13 -13.86 2.75
C PRO A 148 9.36 -13.37 1.97
N VAL A 149 10.56 -13.49 2.54
CA VAL A 149 11.81 -13.09 1.88
C VAL A 149 12.62 -14.35 1.62
N ALA A 150 13.12 -14.53 0.39
CA ALA A 150 14.13 -15.54 0.11
C ALA A 150 15.27 -15.36 1.12
N SER A 151 15.60 -16.42 1.87
CA SER A 151 16.76 -16.46 2.76
C SER A 151 17.92 -15.69 2.13
N PRO A 152 18.69 -14.89 2.89
CA PRO A 152 19.90 -14.28 2.35
C PRO A 152 20.68 -15.39 1.66
N ARG A 153 20.95 -15.21 0.36
CA ARG A 153 21.80 -16.14 -0.39
C ARG A 153 23.08 -16.23 0.44
N THR A 154 23.34 -17.39 1.02
CA THR A 154 24.65 -17.73 1.57
C THR A 154 25.65 -17.39 0.46
N MET A 155 26.57 -16.47 0.77
CA MET A 155 27.67 -16.08 -0.14
C MET A 155 28.48 -17.29 -0.56
#